data_AF-A0A0G1RYC5-F1
#
_entry.id   AF-A0A0G1RYC5-F1
#
_cell.length_a   1.000
_cell.length_b   1.000
_cell.length_c   1.000
_cell.angle_alpha   90.00
_cell.angle_beta   90.00
_cell.angle_gamma   90.00
#
_symmetry.space_group_name_H-M   'P 1'
#
loop_
_entity.id
_entity.type
_entity.pdbx_description
1 polymer ?
#
loop_
_entity_poly.entity_id
_entity_poly.type
_entity_poly.pdbx_seq_one_letter_code
_entity_poly.pdbx_strand_id
1 'polypeptide(L)'
;MNLKKNCENCGKEFIYSPLSRKRARFCSWNCSSKIKKKEQDEKRRIAWASESKEEFLAAMEKRFNKFVIKKEGCWGWNGCKNKQGYGTMLHRHKLLKAHRASYMINHGEITKNLFVLHKCDNPSCSNPEHLFLGTHTDNMIDMTKKKRNRPRAKLTMAQVEKIREDLSIGYTMAEIARNYNVSGTCIFYIKPIDVLFTLFKHRIVID
;
A
#
# COMPACT_ATOMS: atom_id res chain seq x y z
N MET A 1 14.01 -42.98 -34.77
CA MET A 1 12.57 -42.62 -34.69
C MET A 1 12.32 -41.76 -33.47
N ASN A 2 11.51 -40.70 -33.61
CA ASN A 2 11.08 -39.91 -32.46
C ASN A 2 10.07 -40.70 -31.62
N LEU A 3 10.06 -40.46 -30.31
CA LEU A 3 9.22 -41.16 -29.34
C LEU A 3 8.12 -40.23 -28.83
N LYS A 4 7.02 -40.81 -28.33
CA LYS A 4 5.89 -40.08 -27.74
C LYS A 4 5.84 -40.33 -26.23
N LYS A 5 5.49 -39.31 -25.45
CA LYS A 5 5.26 -39.39 -23.99
C LYS A 5 4.22 -38.35 -23.57
N ASN A 6 3.51 -38.59 -22.48
CA ASN A 6 2.62 -37.60 -21.88
C ASN A 6 3.39 -36.64 -20.95
N CYS A 7 3.02 -35.37 -21.01
CA CYS A 7 3.58 -34.32 -20.16
C CYS A 7 3.17 -34.52 -18.70
N GLU A 8 4.14 -34.55 -17.78
CA GLU A 8 3.91 -34.72 -16.35
C GLU A 8 3.14 -33.54 -15.69
N ASN A 9 3.02 -32.40 -16.37
CA ASN A 9 2.26 -31.24 -15.87
C ASN A 9 0.82 -31.15 -16.39
N CYS A 10 0.61 -31.40 -17.69
CA CYS A 10 -0.69 -31.15 -18.34
C CYS A 10 -1.30 -32.38 -19.03
N GLY A 11 -0.65 -33.54 -18.97
CA GLY A 11 -1.13 -34.78 -19.60
C GLY A 11 -1.01 -34.84 -21.12
N LYS A 12 -0.76 -33.70 -21.80
CA LYS A 12 -0.65 -33.64 -23.27
C LYS A 12 0.47 -34.54 -23.80
N GLU A 13 0.17 -35.34 -24.82
CA GLU A 13 1.16 -36.10 -25.57
C GLU A 13 2.12 -35.17 -26.33
N PHE A 14 3.42 -35.43 -26.26
CA PHE A 14 4.43 -34.70 -27.00
C PHE A 14 5.51 -35.63 -27.55
N ILE A 15 6.15 -35.19 -28.63
CA ILE A 15 7.20 -35.92 -29.33
C ILE A 15 8.56 -35.48 -28.79
N TYR A 16 9.47 -36.42 -28.59
CA TYR A 16 10.84 -36.16 -28.12
C TYR A 16 11.87 -37.07 -28.81
N SER A 17 13.12 -36.63 -28.83
CA SER A 17 14.24 -37.41 -29.37
C SER A 17 14.64 -38.52 -28.38
N PRO A 18 14.99 -39.73 -28.84
CA PRO A 18 15.54 -40.78 -27.98
C PRO A 18 16.71 -40.32 -27.10
N LEU A 19 17.52 -39.38 -27.60
CA LEU A 19 18.66 -38.79 -26.86
C LEU A 19 18.22 -37.98 -25.64
N SER A 20 17.02 -37.42 -25.64
CA SER A 20 16.48 -36.62 -24.54
C SER A 20 15.53 -37.40 -23.63
N ARG A 21 15.43 -38.73 -23.77
CA ARG A 21 14.47 -39.59 -23.03
C ARG A 21 14.44 -39.33 -21.52
N LYS A 22 15.60 -39.17 -20.87
CA LYS A 22 15.67 -38.89 -19.42
C LYS A 22 15.21 -37.47 -19.03
N ARG A 23 15.32 -36.50 -19.95
CA ARG A 23 14.99 -35.08 -19.72
C ARG A 23 13.61 -34.69 -20.25
N ALA A 24 13.03 -35.48 -21.14
CA ALA A 24 11.71 -35.29 -21.74
C ALA A 24 10.59 -35.60 -20.73
N ARG A 25 10.35 -34.67 -19.81
CA ARG A 25 9.28 -34.73 -18.80
C ARG A 25 8.07 -33.85 -19.14
N PHE A 26 8.30 -32.78 -19.90
CA PHE A 26 7.30 -31.73 -20.13
C PHE A 26 7.21 -31.37 -21.61
N CYS A 27 5.99 -31.10 -22.08
CA CYS A 27 5.75 -30.72 -23.48
C CYS A 27 6.23 -29.31 -23.83
N SER A 28 6.57 -28.47 -22.85
CA SER A 28 7.02 -27.10 -23.06
C SER A 28 7.76 -26.54 -21.85
N TRP A 29 8.48 -25.44 -22.06
CA TRP A 29 9.09 -24.67 -20.97
C TRP A 29 8.05 -24.21 -19.95
N ASN A 30 6.86 -23.77 -20.38
CA ASN A 30 5.78 -23.37 -19.46
C ASN A 30 5.36 -24.51 -18.52
N CYS A 31 5.22 -25.73 -19.03
CA CYS A 31 4.89 -26.88 -18.20
C CYS A 31 6.00 -27.24 -17.21
N SER A 32 7.25 -27.18 -17.67
CA SER A 32 8.44 -27.38 -16.83
C SER A 32 8.53 -26.34 -15.73
N SER A 33 8.38 -25.05 -16.06
CA SER A 33 8.46 -23.94 -15.12
C SER A 33 7.38 -23.99 -14.05
N LYS A 34 6.14 -24.40 -14.40
CA LYS A 34 5.04 -24.56 -13.43
C LYS A 34 5.35 -25.63 -12.39
N ILE A 35 5.83 -26.80 -12.81
CA ILE A 35 6.17 -27.89 -11.88
C ILE A 35 7.38 -27.53 -11.04
N LYS A 36 8.46 -27.02 -11.64
CA LYS A 36 9.65 -26.57 -10.90
C LYS A 36 9.29 -25.52 -9.84
N LYS A 37 8.38 -24.60 -10.15
CA LYS A 37 7.89 -23.61 -9.19
C LYS A 37 7.14 -24.28 -8.04
N LYS A 38 6.21 -25.20 -8.32
CA LYS A 38 5.50 -25.98 -7.28
C LYS A 38 6.45 -26.76 -6.38
N GLU A 39 7.40 -27.48 -6.97
CA GLU A 39 8.42 -28.24 -6.24
C GLU A 39 9.29 -27.32 -5.35
N GLN A 40 9.66 -26.14 -5.86
CA GLN A 40 10.43 -25.16 -5.09
C GLN A 40 9.60 -24.53 -3.96
N ASP A 41 8.33 -24.22 -4.20
CA ASP A 41 7.43 -23.67 -3.19
C ASP A 41 7.15 -24.69 -2.09
N GLU A 42 7.01 -25.98 -2.41
CA GLU A 42 6.87 -27.05 -1.41
C GLU A 42 8.13 -27.22 -0.56
N LYS A 43 9.32 -27.23 -1.20
CA LYS A 43 10.60 -27.26 -0.46
C LYS A 43 10.73 -26.08 0.51
N ARG A 44 10.30 -24.88 0.10
CA ARG A 44 10.27 -23.69 0.96
C ARG A 44 9.28 -23.86 2.12
N ARG A 45 8.08 -24.39 1.85
CA ARG A 45 7.05 -24.64 2.87
C ARG A 45 7.57 -25.57 3.97
N ILE A 46 8.20 -26.69 3.57
CA ILE A 46 8.80 -27.64 4.49
C ILE A 46 9.91 -26.97 5.31
N ALA A 47 10.84 -26.26 4.65
CA ALA A 47 11.93 -25.57 5.32
C ALA A 47 11.46 -24.50 6.32
N TRP A 48 10.35 -23.80 6.04
CA TRP A 48 9.78 -22.81 6.97
C TRP A 48 8.97 -23.43 8.10
N ALA A 49 8.40 -24.61 7.89
CA ALA A 49 7.65 -25.32 8.91
C ALA A 49 8.56 -26.01 9.94
N SER A 50 9.78 -26.38 9.54
CA SER A 50 10.78 -27.03 10.40
C SER A 50 11.67 -26.06 11.16
N GLU A 51 11.56 -24.75 10.91
CA GLU A 51 12.45 -23.76 11.49
C GLU A 51 11.91 -23.17 12.80
N SER A 52 12.80 -23.01 13.76
CA SER A 52 12.49 -22.32 15.02
C SER A 52 12.29 -20.81 14.83
N LYS A 53 11.59 -20.18 15.78
CA LYS A 53 11.37 -18.73 15.79
C LYS A 53 12.70 -17.98 15.94
N GLU A 54 13.64 -18.55 16.67
CA GLU A 54 14.94 -17.98 16.97
C GLU A 54 15.82 -17.94 15.71
N GLU A 55 15.86 -19.03 14.95
CA GLU A 55 16.55 -19.07 13.65
C GLU A 55 15.94 -18.09 12.65
N PHE A 56 14.60 -17.95 12.67
CA PHE A 56 13.90 -16.97 11.85
C PHE A 56 14.35 -15.54 12.13
N LEU A 57 14.34 -15.16 13.41
CA LEU A 57 14.74 -13.83 13.84
C LEU A 57 16.23 -13.58 13.62
N ALA A 58 17.10 -14.56 13.89
CA ALA A 58 18.54 -14.44 13.63
C ALA A 58 18.85 -14.23 12.14
N ALA A 59 18.19 -14.97 11.25
CA ALA A 59 18.34 -14.78 9.81
C ALA A 59 17.78 -13.42 9.36
N MET A 60 16.70 -12.94 9.99
CA MET A 60 16.15 -11.62 9.73
C MET A 60 17.11 -10.52 10.17
N GLU A 61 17.65 -10.61 11.38
CA GLU A 61 18.58 -9.67 11.97
C GLU A 61 19.86 -9.56 11.14
N LYS A 62 20.45 -10.70 10.76
CA LYS A 62 21.61 -10.73 9.86
C LYS A 62 21.36 -9.96 8.56
N ARG A 63 20.15 -10.09 8.00
CA ARG A 63 19.77 -9.36 6.78
C ARG A 63 19.52 -7.88 7.05
N PHE A 64 18.88 -7.54 8.17
CA PHE A 64 18.59 -6.18 8.59
C PHE A 64 19.88 -5.37 8.82
N ASN A 65 20.85 -5.97 9.51
CA ASN A 65 22.14 -5.36 9.84
C ASN A 65 22.98 -5.00 8.60
N LYS A 66 22.70 -5.61 7.44
CA LYS A 66 23.36 -5.23 6.16
C LYS A 66 22.98 -3.82 5.68
N PHE A 67 21.81 -3.31 6.07
CA PHE A 67 21.24 -2.09 5.49
C PHE A 67 20.97 -0.98 6.50
N VAL A 68 20.85 -1.31 7.79
CA VAL A 68 20.62 -0.30 8.82
C VAL A 68 21.87 0.54 9.06
N ILE A 69 21.69 1.85 9.18
CA ILE A 69 22.74 2.79 9.61
C ILE A 69 22.33 3.27 11.00
N LYS A 70 22.96 2.71 12.04
CA LYS A 70 22.71 3.11 13.43
C LYS A 70 23.36 4.48 13.67
N LYS A 71 22.57 5.41 14.22
CA LYS A 71 22.97 6.77 14.62
C LYS A 71 22.25 7.11 15.92
N GLU A 72 22.69 8.16 16.61
CA GLU A 72 21.92 8.74 17.71
C GLU A 72 20.53 9.19 17.21
N GLY A 73 19.48 8.84 17.94
CA GLY A 73 18.10 9.06 17.53
C GLY A 73 17.67 8.14 16.38
N CYS A 74 17.46 8.67 15.18
CA CYS A 74 16.91 7.87 14.07
C CYS A 74 17.94 6.97 13.40
N TRP A 75 17.68 5.66 13.34
CA TRP A 75 18.48 4.74 12.55
C TRP A 75 18.07 4.82 11.08
N GLY A 76 18.99 5.25 10.22
CA GLY A 76 18.77 5.35 8.78
C GLY A 76 18.69 4.01 8.08
N TRP A 77 18.18 4.01 6.85
CA TRP A 77 18.09 2.82 6.00
C TRP A 77 18.80 3.03 4.66
N ASN A 78 19.80 2.18 4.37
CA ASN A 78 20.61 2.21 3.15
C ASN A 78 20.14 1.21 2.07
N GLY A 79 19.08 0.43 2.34
CA GLY A 79 18.47 -0.45 1.36
C GLY A 79 17.44 0.25 0.48
N CYS A 80 16.71 -0.54 -0.32
CA CYS A 80 15.58 -0.04 -1.11
C CYS A 80 14.53 0.63 -0.21
N LYS A 81 13.87 1.66 -0.76
CA LYS A 81 12.75 2.36 -0.11
C LYS A 81 11.54 2.33 -1.03
N ASN A 82 10.34 2.33 -0.45
CA ASN A 82 9.11 2.45 -1.23
C ASN A 82 8.81 3.93 -1.58
N LYS A 83 7.75 4.17 -2.36
CA LYS A 83 7.33 5.52 -2.77
C LYS A 83 7.02 6.48 -1.60
N GLN A 84 6.71 5.94 -0.41
CA GLN A 84 6.45 6.74 0.79
C GLN A 84 7.69 6.91 1.67
N GLY A 85 8.87 6.48 1.22
CA GLY A 85 10.14 6.62 1.94
C GLY A 85 10.42 5.52 2.97
N TYR A 86 9.55 4.52 3.13
CA TYR A 86 9.80 3.40 4.05
C TYR A 86 10.87 2.48 3.49
N GLY A 87 11.88 2.17 4.32
CA GLY A 87 12.86 1.14 4.01
C GLY A 87 12.21 -0.23 3.82
N THR A 88 12.71 -1.01 2.88
CA THR A 88 12.26 -2.38 2.59
C THR A 88 13.42 -3.35 2.52
N MET A 89 13.17 -4.61 2.89
CA MET A 89 14.10 -5.73 2.76
C MET A 89 13.36 -6.99 2.32
N LEU A 90 14.04 -7.81 1.53
CA LEU A 90 13.59 -9.16 1.25
C LEU A 90 14.10 -10.10 2.36
N HIS A 91 13.19 -10.85 2.96
CA HIS A 91 13.49 -11.92 3.89
C HIS A 91 12.53 -13.08 3.61
N ARG A 92 13.04 -14.31 3.45
CA ARG A 92 12.23 -15.50 3.14
C ARG A 92 11.30 -15.30 1.94
N HIS A 93 11.81 -14.67 0.88
CA HIS A 93 11.03 -14.31 -0.32
C HIS A 93 9.83 -13.39 -0.07
N LYS A 94 9.68 -12.82 1.14
CA LYS A 94 8.68 -11.82 1.48
C LYS A 94 9.35 -10.45 1.58
N LEU A 95 8.72 -9.45 0.96
CA LEU A 95 9.13 -8.06 1.11
C LEU A 95 8.60 -7.53 2.44
N LEU A 96 9.50 -7.19 3.36
CA LEU A 96 9.20 -6.64 4.66
C LEU A 96 9.60 -5.16 4.73
N LYS A 97 8.86 -4.38 5.52
CA LYS A 97 9.27 -3.02 5.87
C LYS A 97 10.37 -3.08 6.94
N ALA A 98 11.41 -2.26 6.78
CA ALA A 98 12.57 -2.24 7.66
C ALA A 98 12.22 -1.98 9.13
N HIS A 99 11.33 -1.02 9.41
CA HIS A 99 10.87 -0.75 10.78
C HIS A 99 10.12 -1.94 11.38
N ARG A 100 9.34 -2.70 10.59
CA ARG A 100 8.66 -3.90 11.09
C ARG A 100 9.66 -5.00 11.42
N ALA A 101 10.68 -5.18 10.58
CA ALA A 101 11.76 -6.11 10.87
C ALA A 101 12.49 -5.72 12.16
N SER A 102 12.86 -4.44 12.31
CA SER A 102 13.48 -3.92 13.53
C SER A 102 12.61 -4.18 14.77
N TYR A 103 11.31 -3.90 14.71
CA TYR A 103 10.39 -4.20 15.80
C TYR A 103 10.39 -5.69 16.13
N MET A 104 10.30 -6.57 15.12
CA MET A 104 10.28 -8.02 15.33
C MET A 104 11.54 -8.57 15.98
N ILE A 105 12.70 -8.04 15.59
CA ILE A 105 14.00 -8.44 16.13
C ILE A 105 14.14 -8.04 17.60
N ASN A 106 13.68 -6.84 17.97
CA ASN A 106 13.95 -6.26 19.30
C ASN A 106 12.82 -6.48 20.31
N HIS A 107 11.57 -6.53 19.85
CA HIS A 107 10.36 -6.59 20.69
C HIS A 107 9.54 -7.86 20.46
N GLY A 108 9.84 -8.63 19.42
CA GLY A 108 9.16 -9.89 19.12
C GLY A 108 7.91 -9.74 18.25
N GLU A 109 6.92 -10.60 18.50
CA GLU A 109 5.83 -10.79 17.55
C GLU A 109 4.91 -9.56 17.42
N ILE A 110 4.52 -9.24 16.18
CA ILE A 110 3.51 -8.22 15.91
C ILE A 110 2.16 -8.91 15.91
N THR A 111 1.38 -8.70 16.97
CA THR A 111 0.05 -9.27 17.13
C THR A 111 -0.86 -8.92 15.94
N LYS A 112 -1.78 -9.82 15.61
CA LYS A 112 -2.72 -9.62 14.50
C LYS A 112 -3.48 -8.30 14.67
N ASN A 113 -3.64 -7.55 13.59
CA ASN A 113 -4.28 -6.23 13.52
C ASN A 113 -3.51 -5.05 14.13
N LEU A 114 -2.28 -5.26 14.61
CA LEU A 114 -1.41 -4.16 15.05
C LEU A 114 -0.44 -3.71 13.96
N PHE A 115 -0.21 -2.40 13.96
CA PHE A 115 0.72 -1.69 13.09
C PHE A 115 1.93 -1.24 13.91
N VAL A 116 3.09 -1.24 13.28
CA VAL A 116 4.30 -0.65 13.87
C VAL A 116 4.34 0.81 13.42
N LEU A 117 4.22 1.72 14.37
CA LEU A 117 4.12 3.17 14.17
C LEU A 117 5.41 3.87 14.61
N HIS A 118 5.68 5.05 14.06
CA HIS A 118 6.86 5.85 14.36
C HIS A 118 6.52 7.00 15.32
N LYS A 119 7.33 7.16 16.38
CA LYS A 119 7.32 8.37 17.22
C LYS A 119 7.98 9.56 16.51
N CYS A 120 9.08 9.28 15.81
CA CYS A 120 9.98 10.27 15.18
C CYS A 120 9.53 10.75 13.80
N ASP A 121 8.41 10.24 13.29
CA ASP A 121 7.80 10.80 12.07
C ASP A 121 8.64 10.72 10.78
N ASN A 122 9.73 9.94 10.81
CA ASN A 122 10.67 9.66 9.73
C ASN A 122 10.42 8.25 9.15
N PRO A 123 9.86 8.12 7.94
CA PRO A 123 9.54 6.81 7.33
C PRO A 123 10.75 5.88 7.16
N SER A 124 11.94 6.44 6.99
CA SER A 124 13.18 5.67 6.83
C SER A 124 13.79 5.19 8.14
N CYS A 125 13.28 5.69 9.28
CA CYS A 125 13.76 5.33 10.60
C CYS A 125 13.43 3.86 10.91
N SER A 126 14.42 3.17 11.47
CA SER A 126 14.30 1.79 11.95
C SER A 126 14.82 1.59 13.37
N ASN A 127 14.99 2.67 14.16
CA ASN A 127 15.36 2.56 15.57
C ASN A 127 14.19 1.93 16.36
N PRO A 128 14.36 0.77 17.02
CA PRO A 128 13.32 0.11 17.81
C PRO A 128 12.73 0.98 18.93
N GLU A 129 13.47 1.95 19.47
CA GLU A 129 12.98 2.86 20.53
C GLU A 129 11.99 3.90 19.99
N HIS A 130 12.10 4.21 18.70
CA HIS A 130 11.21 5.10 17.97
C HIS A 130 9.98 4.38 17.44
N LEU A 131 9.82 3.08 17.70
CA LEU A 131 8.73 2.25 17.23
C LEU A 131 7.81 1.83 18.37
N PHE A 132 6.53 1.70 18.07
CA PHE A 132 5.53 1.18 19.00
C PHE A 132 4.40 0.49 18.22
N LEU A 133 3.65 -0.38 18.90
CA LEU A 133 2.46 -0.99 18.33
C LEU A 133 1.26 -0.08 18.54
N GLY A 134 0.43 0.04 17.50
CA GLY A 134 -0.85 0.72 17.57
C GLY A 134 -1.85 0.10 16.62
N THR A 135 -3.12 0.37 16.87
CA THR A 135 -4.20 0.02 15.96
C THR A 135 -4.23 0.96 14.75
N HIS A 136 -5.03 0.62 13.74
CA HIS A 136 -5.30 1.53 12.63
C HIS A 136 -5.92 2.86 13.13
N THR A 137 -6.80 2.78 14.13
CA THR A 137 -7.42 3.95 14.76
C THR A 137 -6.37 4.84 15.42
N ASP A 138 -5.40 4.26 16.13
CA ASP A 138 -4.31 5.02 16.75
C ASP A 138 -3.47 5.76 15.71
N ASN A 139 -3.16 5.10 14.58
CA ASN A 139 -2.45 5.74 13.48
C ASN A 139 -3.24 6.91 12.86
N MET A 140 -4.56 6.78 12.74
CA MET A 140 -5.43 7.84 12.23
C MET A 140 -5.54 9.04 13.19
N ILE A 141 -5.60 8.76 14.50
CA ILE A 141 -5.60 9.79 15.55
C ILE A 141 -4.25 10.52 15.55
N ASP A 142 -3.14 9.79 15.50
CA ASP A 142 -1.79 10.36 15.46
C ASP A 142 -1.58 11.25 14.22
N MET A 143 -2.00 10.77 13.03
CA MET A 143 -1.97 11.56 11.80
C MET A 143 -2.75 12.87 11.92
N THR A 144 -3.93 12.82 12.55
CA THR A 144 -4.78 14.00 12.78
C THR A 144 -4.12 14.97 13.76
N LYS A 145 -3.62 14.48 14.91
CA LYS A 145 -2.90 15.28 15.90
C LYS A 145 -1.68 15.98 15.28
N LYS A 146 -0.95 15.28 14.42
CA LYS A 146 0.23 15.79 13.71
C LYS A 146 -0.10 16.64 12.48
N LYS A 147 -1.38 16.93 12.23
CA LYS A 147 -1.86 17.71 11.07
C LYS A 147 -1.32 17.18 9.72
N ARG A 148 -1.07 15.87 9.65
CA ARG A 148 -0.64 15.17 8.43
C ARG A 148 -1.82 14.75 7.57
N ASN A 149 -3.05 14.89 8.09
CA ASN A 149 -4.25 14.73 7.30
C ASN A 149 -4.34 15.88 6.29
N ARG A 150 -4.22 15.55 5.00
CA ARG A 150 -4.41 16.52 3.92
C ARG A 150 -5.91 16.60 3.59
N PRO A 151 -6.58 17.72 3.85
CA PRO A 151 -7.97 17.87 3.46
C PRO A 151 -8.09 17.67 1.95
N ARG A 152 -8.96 16.77 1.52
CA ARG A 152 -9.26 16.55 0.10
C ARG A 152 -10.28 17.54 -0.45
N ALA A 153 -10.98 18.25 0.43
CA ALA A 153 -11.93 19.27 0.04
C ALA A 153 -11.20 20.43 -0.65
N LYS A 154 -11.73 20.86 -1.80
CA LYS A 154 -11.20 22.03 -2.53
C LYS A 154 -11.49 23.36 -1.82
N LEU A 155 -12.50 23.38 -0.97
CA LEU A 155 -12.99 24.56 -0.26
C LEU A 155 -12.93 24.34 1.25
N THR A 156 -12.50 25.36 1.99
CA THR A 156 -12.60 25.40 3.44
C THR A 156 -14.01 25.80 3.89
N MET A 157 -14.34 25.56 5.16
CA MET A 157 -15.64 25.98 5.70
C MET A 157 -15.83 27.50 5.64
N ALA A 158 -14.78 28.29 5.87
CA ALA A 158 -14.85 29.75 5.73
C ALA A 158 -15.10 30.20 4.27
N GLN A 159 -14.53 29.48 3.29
CA GLN A 159 -14.84 29.73 1.88
C GLN A 159 -16.28 29.34 1.53
N VAL A 160 -16.80 28.26 2.11
CA VAL A 160 -18.20 27.85 1.96
C VAL A 160 -19.14 28.91 2.55
N GLU A 161 -18.82 29.46 3.73
CA GLU A 161 -19.56 30.57 4.35
C GLU A 161 -19.62 31.78 3.41
N LYS A 162 -18.47 32.18 2.87
CA LYS A 162 -18.37 33.32 1.94
C LYS A 162 -19.09 33.06 0.61
N ILE A 163 -19.02 31.84 0.07
CA ILE A 163 -19.79 31.45 -1.12
C ILE A 163 -21.30 31.61 -0.86
N ARG A 164 -21.79 31.27 0.33
CA ARG A 164 -23.21 31.45 0.69
C ARG A 164 -23.58 32.93 0.80
N GLU A 165 -22.70 33.74 1.37
CA GLU A 165 -22.86 35.20 1.42
C GLU A 165 -22.90 35.80 0.01
N ASP A 166 -21.92 35.48 -0.84
CA ASP A 166 -21.83 35.93 -2.24
C ASP A 166 -23.12 35.56 -3.03
N LEU A 167 -23.65 34.35 -2.80
CA LEU A 167 -24.92 33.91 -3.39
C LEU A 167 -26.12 34.72 -2.88
N SER A 168 -26.13 35.12 -1.61
CA SER A 168 -27.23 35.89 -1.00
C SER A 168 -27.29 37.34 -1.48
N ILE A 169 -26.14 37.93 -1.82
CA ILE A 169 -26.03 39.31 -2.34
C ILE A 169 -26.12 39.39 -3.87
N GLY A 170 -26.39 38.26 -4.54
CA GLY A 170 -26.77 38.23 -5.96
C GLY A 170 -25.67 37.84 -6.96
N TYR A 171 -24.47 37.43 -6.51
CA TYR A 171 -23.46 36.91 -7.43
C TYR A 171 -23.93 35.64 -8.14
N THR A 172 -23.62 35.53 -9.42
CA THR A 172 -23.98 34.33 -10.18
C THR A 172 -23.08 33.16 -9.79
N MET A 173 -23.61 31.95 -9.90
CA MET A 173 -22.84 30.73 -9.65
C MET A 173 -21.61 30.62 -10.54
N ALA A 174 -21.68 31.15 -11.77
CA ALA A 174 -20.58 31.13 -12.72
C ALA A 174 -19.43 32.06 -12.27
N GLU A 175 -19.76 33.23 -11.72
CA GLU A 175 -18.76 34.16 -11.17
C GLU A 175 -18.09 33.57 -9.93
N ILE A 176 -18.87 33.04 -9.00
CA ILE A 176 -18.34 32.42 -7.78
C ILE A 176 -17.48 31.20 -8.14
N ALA A 177 -17.93 30.33 -9.03
CA ALA A 177 -17.16 29.17 -9.48
C ALA A 177 -15.79 29.57 -10.06
N ARG A 178 -15.75 30.65 -10.86
CA ARG A 178 -14.52 31.21 -11.42
C ARG A 178 -13.59 31.75 -10.33
N ASN A 179 -14.13 32.51 -9.38
CA ASN A 179 -13.37 33.13 -8.29
C ASN A 179 -12.69 32.09 -7.38
N TYR A 180 -13.35 30.97 -7.14
CA TYR A 180 -12.82 29.88 -6.29
C TYR A 180 -12.17 28.74 -7.09
N ASN A 181 -12.09 28.84 -8.43
CA ASN A 181 -11.57 27.82 -9.33
C ASN A 181 -12.19 26.41 -9.09
N VAL A 182 -13.52 26.39 -8.98
CA VAL A 182 -14.32 25.16 -8.83
C VAL A 182 -15.35 25.08 -9.96
N SER A 183 -16.00 23.92 -10.12
CA SER A 183 -17.08 23.79 -11.10
C SER A 183 -18.35 24.49 -10.61
N GLY A 184 -19.18 24.96 -11.55
CA GLY A 184 -20.50 25.53 -11.22
C GLY A 184 -21.40 24.54 -10.45
N THR A 185 -21.27 23.24 -10.72
CA THR A 185 -21.94 22.17 -9.97
C THR A 185 -21.48 22.11 -8.50
N CYS A 186 -20.22 22.43 -8.21
CA CYS A 186 -19.75 22.50 -6.82
C CYS A 186 -20.46 23.62 -6.05
N ILE A 187 -20.68 24.77 -6.69
CA ILE A 187 -21.43 25.89 -6.09
C ILE A 187 -22.91 25.52 -5.93
N PHE A 188 -23.48 24.77 -6.88
CA PHE A 188 -24.87 24.30 -6.80
C PHE A 188 -25.15 23.52 -5.51
N TYR A 189 -24.27 22.59 -5.16
CA TYR A 189 -24.43 21.78 -3.95
C TYR A 189 -24.15 22.53 -2.64
N ILE A 190 -23.56 23.73 -2.70
CA ILE A 190 -23.32 24.58 -1.53
C ILE A 190 -24.50 25.50 -1.24
N LYS A 191 -25.34 25.78 -2.25
CA LYS A 191 -26.52 26.63 -2.12
C LYS A 191 -27.42 26.14 -0.99
N PRO A 192 -27.81 27.01 -0.05
CA PRO A 192 -28.79 26.65 0.96
C PRO A 192 -30.18 26.47 0.32
N ILE A 193 -31.00 25.60 0.93
CA ILE A 193 -32.29 25.12 0.39
C ILE A 193 -33.31 26.26 0.16
N ASP A 194 -33.21 27.33 0.92
CA ASP A 194 -34.02 28.55 0.83
C ASP A 194 -33.77 29.35 -0.46
N VAL A 195 -32.53 29.39 -0.97
CA VAL A 195 -32.18 30.10 -2.23
C VAL A 195 -32.63 29.35 -3.49
N LEU A 196 -32.92 28.04 -3.38
CA LEU A 196 -33.44 27.22 -4.47
C LEU A 196 -34.88 27.61 -4.88
N PHE A 197 -35.69 28.11 -3.95
CA PHE A 197 -37.09 28.45 -4.21
C PHE A 197 -37.30 29.79 -4.92
N THR A 198 -36.39 30.76 -4.74
CA THR A 198 -36.52 32.10 -5.33
C THR A 198 -36.34 32.09 -6.86
N LEU A 199 -35.56 31.15 -7.40
CA LEU A 199 -35.30 31.04 -8.85
C LEU A 199 -36.42 30.34 -9.63
N PHE A 200 -37.35 29.64 -8.97
CA PHE A 200 -38.49 29.00 -9.64
C PHE A 200 -39.67 29.95 -9.88
N LYS A 201 -39.74 31.10 -9.20
CA LYS A 201 -40.85 32.05 -9.36
C LYS A 201 -40.75 32.94 -10.61
N HIS A 202 -39.58 33.05 -11.24
CA HIS A 202 -39.39 33.94 -12.40
C HIS A 202 -39.45 33.24 -13.77
N ARG A 203 -39.92 31.98 -13.83
CA ARG A 203 -40.01 31.22 -15.10
C ARG A 203 -41.43 30.76 -15.48
N ILE A 204 -42.45 31.32 -14.82
CA ILE A 204 -43.86 31.15 -15.18
C ILE A 204 -44.50 32.54 -15.29
N VAL A 205 -44.11 33.30 -16.29
CA VAL A 205 -44.97 34.30 -16.94
C VAL A 205 -44.71 34.11 -18.43
N ILE A 206 -45.55 33.30 -19.05
CA ILE A 206 -45.71 33.23 -20.49
C ILE A 206 -46.99 34.00 -20.75
N ASP A 207 -46.88 35.17 -21.37
CA ASP A 207 -47.86 35.74 -22.29
C ASP A 207 -47.08 36.26 -23.51
#